data_AF-A0A9D1W7S9-F1
#
_entry.id   AF-A0A9D1W7S9-F1
#
_cell.length_a   1.000
_cell.length_b   1.000
_cell.length_c   1.000
_cell.angle_alpha   90.00
_cell.angle_beta   90.00
_cell.angle_gamma   90.00
#
_symmetry.space_group_name_H-M   'P 1'
#
loop_
_entity.id
_entity.type
_entity.pdbx_description
1 polymer ?
#
loop_
_entity_poly.entity_id
_entity_poly.type
_entity_poly.pdbx_seq_one_letter_code
_entity_poly.pdbx_strand_id
1 'polypeptide(L)' 'MEKQVFINLPVKDVNRSMTFYHALGFILNPDFSDEQGKCMKWGENIFLMLLSPAKFSSFSNKPIADTKSFIAGLYS' A
#
# COMPACT_ATOMS: atom_id res chain seq x y z
N MET A 1 7.13 11.23 -20.72
CA MET A 1 6.15 10.57 -19.84
C MET A 1 6.95 9.85 -18.78
N GLU A 2 6.96 10.35 -17.55
CA GLU A 2 7.72 9.71 -16.47
C GLU A 2 7.01 8.44 -16.02
N LYS A 3 7.78 7.40 -15.66
CA LYS A 3 7.22 6.12 -15.24
C LYS A 3 6.69 6.24 -13.82
N GLN A 4 5.42 5.91 -13.62
CA GLN A 4 4.82 5.84 -12.29
C GLN A 4 4.94 4.43 -11.72
N VAL A 5 5.26 4.34 -10.43
CA VAL A 5 5.40 3.07 -9.71
C VAL A 5 4.27 2.97 -8.68
N PHE A 6 3.48 1.90 -8.78
CA PHE A 6 2.40 1.61 -7.84
C PHE A 6 2.74 0.32 -7.07
N ILE A 7 2.85 0.44 -5.76
CA ILE A 7 3.13 -0.69 -4.86
C ILE A 7 1.88 -0.95 -4.01
N ASN A 8 1.20 -2.07 -4.26
CA ASN A 8 0.05 -2.51 -3.46
C ASN A 8 0.55 -3.35 -2.27
N LEU A 9 0.28 -2.89 -1.05
CA LEU A 9 0.65 -3.58 0.18
C LEU A 9 -0.59 -3.99 0.98
N PRO A 10 -0.76 -5.28 1.31
CA PRO A 10 -1.77 -5.71 2.26
C PRO A 10 -1.34 -5.31 3.68
N VAL A 11 -2.12 -4.48 4.34
CA VAL A 11 -1.87 -4.02 5.71
C VAL A 11 -2.99 -4.44 6.63
N LYS A 12 -2.64 -4.86 7.86
CA LYS A 12 -3.64 -5.30 8.85
C LYS A 12 -4.55 -4.15 9.31
N ASP A 13 -3.99 -2.96 9.42
CA ASP A 13 -4.71 -1.75 9.84
C ASP A 13 -4.31 -0.60 8.92
N VAL A 14 -5.24 -0.21 8.06
CA VAL A 14 -5.03 0.81 7.02
C VAL A 14 -4.75 2.18 7.65
N ASN A 15 -5.45 2.55 8.72
CA ASN A 15 -5.28 3.86 9.35
C ASN A 15 -3.96 3.95 10.10
N ARG A 16 -3.58 2.89 10.82
CA ARG A 16 -2.28 2.84 11.50
C ARG A 16 -1.12 2.89 10.50
N SER A 17 -1.21 2.16 9.41
CA SER A 17 -0.21 2.21 8.34
C SER A 17 -0.18 3.58 7.67
N MET A 18 -1.33 4.20 7.38
CA MET A 18 -1.40 5.55 6.85
C MET A 18 -0.64 6.54 7.74
N THR A 19 -0.90 6.54 9.06
CA THR A 19 -0.19 7.42 10.00
C THR A 19 1.31 7.20 9.98
N PHE A 20 1.76 5.94 9.90
CA PHE A 20 3.18 5.60 9.81
C PHE A 20 3.83 6.15 8.54
N TYR A 21 3.26 5.88 7.36
CA TYR A 21 3.80 6.40 6.09
C TYR A 21 3.69 7.92 6.01
N HIS A 22 2.63 8.50 6.59
CA HIS A 22 2.51 9.95 6.66
C HIS A 22 3.65 10.59 7.47
N ALA A 23 4.01 9.99 8.62
CA ALA A 23 5.14 10.43 9.43
C ALA A 23 6.50 10.29 8.70
N LEU A 24 6.61 9.37 7.74
CA LEU A 24 7.78 9.23 6.87
C LEU A 24 7.84 10.26 5.72
N GLY A 25 6.84 11.14 5.60
CA GLY A 25 6.77 12.16 4.56
C GLY A 25 5.94 11.77 3.34
N PHE A 26 5.18 10.68 3.41
CA PHE A 26 4.22 10.35 2.36
C PHE A 26 2.97 11.23 2.47
N ILE A 27 2.44 11.63 1.33
CA ILE A 27 1.24 12.48 1.26
C ILE A 27 0.06 11.62 0.88
N LEU A 28 -1.04 11.73 1.64
CA LEU A 28 -2.27 11.04 1.28
C LEU A 28 -2.81 11.61 -0.03
N ASN A 29 -3.10 10.73 -1.00
CA ASN A 29 -3.82 11.08 -2.20
C ASN A 29 -5.32 10.79 -2.00
N PRO A 30 -6.17 11.83 -1.79
CA PRO A 30 -7.59 11.64 -1.50
C PRO A 30 -8.36 11.01 -2.66
N ASP A 31 -7.93 11.21 -3.90
CA ASP A 31 -8.63 10.71 -5.10
C ASP A 31 -8.64 9.18 -5.20
N PHE A 32 -7.65 8.51 -4.56
CA PHE A 32 -7.49 7.06 -4.54
C PHE A 32 -7.56 6.47 -3.13
N SER A 33 -8.12 7.19 -2.18
CA SER A 33 -8.23 6.77 -0.78
C SER A 33 -9.68 6.55 -0.39
N ASP A 34 -10.00 5.32 0.03
CA ASP A 34 -11.29 4.96 0.61
C ASP A 34 -11.13 4.42 2.04
N GLU A 35 -12.17 3.86 2.63
CA GLU A 35 -12.10 3.25 3.97
C GLU A 35 -11.30 1.94 3.98
N GLN A 36 -11.23 1.24 2.85
CA GLN A 36 -10.59 -0.07 2.73
C GLN A 36 -9.18 0.00 2.15
N GLY A 37 -8.73 1.17 1.74
CA GLY A 37 -7.38 1.40 1.26
C GLY A 37 -7.01 2.88 1.14
N LYS A 38 -5.75 3.20 1.41
CA LYS A 38 -5.20 4.56 1.35
C LYS A 38 -4.08 4.62 0.33
N CYS A 39 -4.13 5.60 -0.55
CA CYS A 39 -3.08 5.86 -1.52
C CYS A 39 -2.12 6.90 -0.94
N MET A 40 -0.85 6.51 -0.77
CA MET A 40 0.21 7.33 -0.21
C MET A 40 1.22 7.66 -1.32
N LYS A 41 1.35 8.95 -1.66
CA LYS A 41 2.27 9.44 -2.68
C LYS A 41 3.62 9.82 -2.07
N TRP A 42 4.71 9.42 -2.72
CA TRP A 42 6.08 9.82 -2.39
C TRP A 42 6.77 10.42 -3.61
N GLY A 43 7.05 11.72 -3.54
CA GLY A 43 7.48 12.49 -4.71
C GLY A 43 6.41 12.49 -5.80
N GLU A 44 6.78 12.69 -7.05
CA GLU A 44 5.80 12.85 -8.14
C GLU A 44 5.30 11.52 -8.73
N ASN A 45 6.12 10.47 -8.66
CA ASN A 45 5.93 9.24 -9.44
C ASN A 45 5.78 7.95 -8.63
N ILE A 46 5.98 7.97 -7.30
CA ILE A 46 5.88 6.76 -6.47
C ILE A 46 4.59 6.79 -5.66
N PHE A 47 3.82 5.72 -5.74
CA PHE A 47 2.53 5.56 -5.07
C PHE A 47 2.50 4.23 -4.31
N LEU A 48 2.12 4.30 -3.04
CA LEU A 48 1.94 3.17 -2.14
C LEU A 48 0.46 3.03 -1.81
N MET A 49 -0.13 1.95 -2.29
CA MET A 49 -1.52 1.59 -2.04
C MET A 49 -1.57 0.66 -0.83
N LEU A 50 -1.94 1.21 0.32
CA LEU A 50 -2.15 0.46 1.56
C LEU A 50 -3.56 -0.12 1.52
N LEU A 51 -3.71 -1.42 1.39
CA LEU A 51 -5.00 -2.09 1.22
C LEU A 51 -5.31 -2.99 2.40
N SER A 52 -6.58 -3.04 2.81
CA SER A 52 -7.04 -4.06 3.76
C SER A 52 -6.85 -5.47 3.15
N PRO A 53 -6.67 -6.53 3.96
CA PRO A 53 -6.48 -7.88 3.44
C PRO A 53 -7.66 -8.33 2.58
N ALA A 54 -8.89 -7.96 2.97
CA ALA A 54 -10.10 -8.26 2.22
C ALA A 54 -10.07 -7.64 0.82
N LYS A 55 -9.70 -6.36 0.71
CA LYS A 55 -9.58 -5.67 -0.58
C LYS A 55 -8.39 -6.18 -1.38
N PHE A 56 -7.26 -6.49 -0.75
CA PHE A 56 -6.11 -7.08 -1.44
C PHE A 56 -6.43 -8.46 -2.03
N SER A 57 -7.19 -9.29 -1.31
CA SER A 57 -7.65 -10.59 -1.80
C SER A 57 -8.60 -10.51 -3.00
N SER A 58 -9.26 -9.38 -3.25
CA SER A 58 -10.05 -9.24 -4.49
C SER A 58 -9.18 -9.05 -5.74
N PHE A 59 -7.90 -8.67 -5.59
CA PHE A 59 -6.96 -8.51 -6.70
C PHE A 59 -6.19 -9.78 -7.03
N SER A 60 -6.22 -10.80 -6.16
CA SER A 60 -5.45 -12.03 -6.35
C SER A 60 -6.10 -13.21 -5.67
N ASN A 61 -6.15 -14.33 -6.39
CA ASN A 61 -6.63 -15.61 -5.85
C ASN A 61 -5.57 -16.33 -4.97
N LYS A 62 -4.34 -15.81 -4.90
CA LYS A 62 -3.28 -16.40 -4.07
C LYS A 62 -3.40 -15.93 -2.62
N PRO A 63 -3.07 -16.79 -1.64
CA PRO A 63 -3.04 -16.38 -0.23
C PRO A 63 -2.03 -15.26 -0.02
N ILE A 64 -2.36 -14.33 0.87
CA ILE A 64 -1.45 -13.29 1.32
C ILE A 64 -0.34 -13.96 2.13
N ALA A 65 0.92 -13.63 1.82
CA ALA A 65 2.07 -14.18 2.54
C ALA A 65 2.07 -13.70 4.00
N ASP A 66 2.35 -14.62 4.94
CA ASP A 66 2.60 -14.25 6.33
C ASP A 66 3.98 -13.59 6.45
N THR A 67 3.99 -12.27 6.60
CA THR A 67 5.21 -11.46 6.71
C THR A 67 6.02 -11.70 7.99
N LYS A 68 5.51 -12.49 8.94
CA LYS A 68 6.30 -12.93 10.12
C LYS A 68 7.18 -14.13 9.81
N SER A 69 6.75 -14.97 8.87
CA SER A 69 7.37 -16.25 8.56
C SER A 69 8.00 -16.28 7.17
N PHE A 70 7.54 -15.43 6.25
CA PHE A 70 7.92 -15.42 4.84
C PHE A 70 8.14 -14.00 4.32
N ILE A 71 9.03 -13.87 3.33
CA ILE A 71 9.29 -12.59 2.65
C ILE A 71 8.14 -12.31 1.67
N ALA A 72 7.46 -11.18 1.82
CA ALA A 72 6.34 -10.78 0.95
C ALA A 72 6.76 -9.97 -0.29
N GLY A 73 7.99 -9.45 -0.31
CA GLY A 73 8.53 -8.70 -1.45
C GLY A 73 9.99 -8.30 -1.22
N LEU A 74 10.77 -8.31 -2.31
CA LEU A 74 12.11 -7.76 -2.38
C LEU A 74 12.14 -6.84 -3.60
N TYR A 75 12.47 -5.56 -3.36
CA TYR A 75 12.53 -4.53 -4.39
C TYR A 75 13.99 -4.06 -4.48
N SER A 76 14.56 -4.09 -5.69
CA SER A 76 15.95 -3.73 -5.98
C SER A 76 16.01 -2.53 -6.93
#